data_AF-A0A842N1Z7-F1
#
_entry.id   AF-A0A842N1Z7-F1
#
_cell.length_a   1.000
_cell.length_b   1.000
_cell.length_c   1.000
_cell.angle_alpha   90.00
_cell.angle_beta   90.00
_cell.angle_gamma   90.00
#
_symmetry.space_group_name_H-M   'P 1'
#
loop_
_entity.id
_entity.type
_entity.pdbx_description
1 polymer ?
#
loop_
_entity_poly.entity_id
_entity_poly.type
_entity_poly.pdbx_seq_one_letter_code
_entity_poly.pdbx_strand_id
1 'polypeptide(L)' 'MKDWLENKGEECETKSFTTEAQLEFIMKNMFGNPPILEADERFASSEELFPNGILNEEKVWEVLGHGKA' A
#
# COMPACT_ATOMS: atom_id res chain seq x y z
N MET A 1 0.03 -4.81 -8.89
CA MET A 1 -0.16 -3.54 -8.16
C MET A 1 0.58 -2.41 -8.85
N LYS A 2 1.92 -2.48 -8.97
CA LYS A 2 2.73 -1.50 -9.72
C LYS A 2 2.13 -1.16 -11.10
N ASP A 3 1.93 -2.15 -11.94
CA ASP A 3 1.37 -1.95 -13.29
C ASP A 3 -0.03 -1.29 -13.26
N TRP A 4 -0.83 -1.60 -12.23
CA TRP A 4 -2.15 -0.99 -12.09
C TRP A 4 -2.02 0.51 -11.74
N LEU A 5 -1.12 0.87 -10.82
CA LEU A 5 -0.84 2.27 -10.46
C LEU A 5 -0.27 3.06 -11.63
N GLU A 6 0.71 2.51 -12.34
CA GLU A 6 1.31 3.15 -13.52
C GLU A 6 0.28 3.39 -14.63
N ASN A 7 -0.64 2.43 -14.85
CA ASN A 7 -1.73 2.60 -15.82
C ASN A 7 -2.76 3.67 -15.41
N LYS A 8 -2.81 4.04 -14.12
CA LYS A 8 -3.64 5.15 -13.63
C LYS A 8 -2.90 6.49 -13.62
N GLY A 9 -1.61 6.51 -13.99
CA GLY A 9 -0.78 7.70 -14.02
C GLY A 9 -0.12 8.06 -12.69
N GLU A 10 -0.12 7.13 -11.72
CA GLU A 10 0.53 7.32 -10.43
C GLU A 10 2.01 6.92 -10.52
N GLU A 11 2.91 7.82 -10.10
CA GLU A 11 4.32 7.48 -9.94
C GLU A 11 4.49 6.59 -8.71
N CYS A 12 5.10 5.41 -8.87
CA CYS A 12 5.26 4.44 -7.80
C CYS A 12 6.68 3.87 -7.76
N GLU A 13 7.29 3.88 -6.58
CA GLU A 13 8.53 3.15 -6.30
C GLU A 13 8.22 1.79 -5.66
N THR A 14 8.94 0.75 -6.09
CA THR A 14 8.84 -0.59 -5.48
C THR A 14 10.11 -0.92 -4.71
N LYS A 15 9.95 -1.18 -3.40
CA LYS A 15 11.01 -1.64 -2.50
C LYS A 15 10.82 -3.13 -2.17
N SER A 16 11.92 -3.88 -2.07
CA SER A 16 11.88 -5.27 -1.58
C SER A 16 11.49 -5.31 -0.11
N PHE A 17 10.65 -6.27 0.27
CA PHE A 17 10.24 -6.47 1.66
C PHE A 17 11.33 -7.24 2.44
N THR A 18 12.43 -6.55 2.77
CA THR A 18 13.52 -7.10 3.58
C THR A 18 13.19 -7.04 5.08
N THR A 19 13.99 -7.70 5.92
CA THR A 19 13.86 -7.62 7.38
C THR A 19 13.93 -6.17 7.88
N GLU A 20 14.79 -5.33 7.29
CA GLU A 20 14.86 -3.90 7.65
C GLU A 20 13.54 -3.18 7.32
N ALA A 21 12.99 -3.41 6.13
CA ALA A 21 11.70 -2.81 5.74
C ALA A 21 10.57 -3.30 6.67
N GLN A 22 10.56 -4.57 7.04
CA GLN A 22 9.59 -5.11 8.00
C GLN A 22 9.72 -4.43 9.38
N LEU A 23 10.94 -4.19 9.86
CA LEU A 23 11.18 -3.47 11.12
C LEU A 23 10.68 -2.02 11.05
N GLU A 24 10.91 -1.32 9.93
CA GLU A 24 10.40 0.04 9.70
C GLU A 24 8.87 0.10 9.83
N PHE A 25 8.15 -0.86 9.22
CA PHE A 25 6.69 -0.93 9.30
C PHE A 25 6.19 -1.28 10.71
N ILE A 26 6.86 -2.21 11.41
CA ILE A 26 6.55 -2.54 12.80
C ILE A 26 6.69 -1.30 13.70
N MET A 27 7.75 -0.50 13.52
CA MET A 27 7.94 0.76 14.25
C MET A 27 6.84 1.79 13.95
N LYS A 28 6.24 1.73 12.77
CA LYS A 28 5.08 2.53 12.36
C LYS A 28 3.72 1.93 12.80
N ASN A 29 3.71 0.91 13.66
CA ASN A 29 2.53 0.14 14.06
C ASN A 29 1.79 -0.56 12.92
N MET A 30 2.47 -0.83 11.79
CA MET A 30 1.90 -1.60 10.69
C MET A 30 2.30 -3.08 10.82
N PHE A 31 1.29 -3.94 11.00
CA PHE A 31 1.45 -5.39 11.10
C PHE A 31 0.63 -6.07 10.00
N GLY A 32 1.26 -6.34 8.86
CA GLY A 32 0.59 -6.94 7.72
C GLY A 32 1.57 -7.50 6.72
N ASN A 33 1.07 -8.36 5.84
CA ASN A 33 1.91 -8.99 4.84
C ASN A 33 2.09 -8.06 3.63
N PRO A 34 3.23 -8.17 2.92
CA PRO A 34 3.37 -7.53 1.62
C PRO A 34 2.36 -8.10 0.60
N PRO A 35 2.01 -7.34 -0.44
CA PRO A 35 2.42 -5.96 -0.69
C PRO A 35 1.83 -4.97 0.33
N ILE A 36 2.65 -4.01 0.77
CA ILE A 36 2.22 -2.86 1.57
C ILE A 36 2.27 -1.64 0.65
N LEU A 37 1.18 -0.89 0.58
CA LEU A 37 1.14 0.41 -0.06
C LEU A 37 1.39 1.48 1.00
N GLU A 38 2.34 2.38 0.74
CA GLU A 38 2.69 3.51 1.59
C GLU A 38 2.58 4.79 0.76
N ALA A 39 1.90 5.80 1.30
CA ALA A 39 1.89 7.16 0.77
C ALA A 39 1.81 8.14 1.93
N ASP A 40 2.81 9.03 2.04
CA ASP A 40 3.01 9.93 3.18
C ASP A 40 2.98 9.18 4.54
N GLU A 41 1.97 9.45 5.37
CA GLU A 41 1.75 8.81 6.67
C GLU A 41 0.65 7.74 6.62
N ARG A 42 0.19 7.35 5.43
CA ARG A 42 -0.86 6.34 5.24
C ARG A 42 -0.27 5.04 4.73
N PHE A 43 -0.82 3.94 5.23
CA PHE A 43 -0.39 2.59 4.92
C PHE A 43 -1.62 1.72 4.69
N ALA A 44 -1.51 0.75 3.78
CA ALA A 44 -2.43 -0.37 3.71
C ALA A 44 -1.68 -1.66 3.40
N SER A 45 -2.00 -2.72 4.14
CA SER A 45 -1.42 -4.04 3.91
C SER A 45 -2.11 -4.79 2.77
N SER A 46 -1.56 -5.95 2.42
CA SER A 46 -2.15 -6.85 1.43
C SER A 46 -3.60 -7.23 1.79
N GLU A 47 -3.88 -7.47 3.07
CA GLU A 47 -5.20 -7.83 3.56
C GLU A 47 -6.24 -6.71 3.35
N GLU A 48 -5.83 -5.44 3.49
CA GLU A 48 -6.68 -4.28 3.26
C GLU A 48 -6.84 -3.94 1.78
N LEU A 49 -5.75 -4.07 1.01
CA LEU A 49 -5.72 -3.78 -0.42
C LEU A 49 -6.42 -4.86 -1.24
N PHE A 50 -6.41 -6.11 -0.79
CA PHE A 50 -6.94 -7.26 -1.50
C PHE A 50 -7.91 -8.08 -0.63
N PRO A 51 -9.03 -7.52 -0.15
CA PRO A 51 -10.03 -8.29 0.57
C PRO A 51 -10.50 -9.47 -0.29
N ASN A 52 -10.31 -10.68 0.20
CA ASN A 52 -10.59 -11.94 -0.53
C ASN A 52 -9.81 -12.10 -1.85
N GLY A 53 -8.64 -11.47 -1.97
CA GLY A 53 -7.78 -11.56 -3.16
C GLY A 53 -8.20 -10.64 -4.32
N ILE A 54 -9.17 -9.74 -4.11
CA ILE A 54 -9.65 -8.79 -5.13
C ILE A 54 -9.18 -7.39 -4.74
N LEU A 55 -8.56 -6.66 -5.67
CA LEU A 55 -8.09 -5.29 -5.43
C LEU A 55 -9.26 -4.37 -5.03
N ASN A 56 -9.13 -3.74 -3.86
CA ASN A 56 -10.03 -2.70 -3.40
C ASN A 56 -9.49 -1.33 -3.85
N GLU A 57 -9.96 -0.86 -5.02
CA GLU A 57 -9.53 0.42 -5.59
C GLU A 57 -9.85 1.61 -4.66
N GLU A 58 -10.96 1.57 -3.92
CA GLU A 58 -11.34 2.63 -2.98
C GLU A 58 -10.28 2.78 -1.88
N LYS A 59 -9.82 1.65 -1.32
CA LYS A 59 -8.76 1.66 -0.30
C LYS A 59 -7.43 2.18 -0.86
N VAL A 60 -7.09 1.84 -2.11
CA VAL A 60 -5.89 2.37 -2.78
C VAL A 60 -5.98 3.89 -2.87
N TRP A 61 -7.10 4.43 -3.33
CA TRP A 61 -7.28 5.88 -3.45
C TRP A 61 -7.33 6.59 -2.10
N GLU A 62 -7.88 5.95 -1.07
CA GLU A 62 -7.83 6.46 0.31
C GLU A 62 -6.38 6.62 0.78
N VAL A 63 -5.55 5.60 0.58
CA VAL A 63 -4.13 5.64 0.96
C VAL A 63 -3.38 6.72 0.19
N LEU A 64 -3.61 6.80 -1.12
CA LEU A 64 -3.03 7.86 -1.99
C LEU A 64 -3.58 9.26 -1.69
N GLY A 65 -4.56 9.41 -0.80
CA GLY A 65 -5.14 10.71 -0.45
C GLY A 65 -6.09 11.28 -1.52
N HIS A 66 -6.55 10.45 -2.46
CA HIS A 66 -7.49 10.81 -3.51
C HIS A 66 -8.96 10.63 -3.06
N GLY A 67 -9.19 10.17 -1.84
CA GLY A 67 -10.50 10.10 -1.21
C GLY A 67 -11.05 11.47 -0.81
N LYS A 68 -12.33 11.72 -1.08
CA LYS A 68 -13.04 12.94 -0.64
C LYS A 68 -12.99 13.06 0.89
N ALA A 69 -12.66 14.27 1.36
CA ALA A 69 -13.01 14.74 2.70
C ALA A 69 -14.54 14.78 2.90
#